data_AF-A0A7V3M3S9-F1
#
_entry.id   AF-A0A7V3M3S9-F1
#
_cell.length_a   1.000
_cell.length_b   1.000
_cell.length_c   1.000
_cell.angle_alpha   90.00
_cell.angle_beta   90.00
_cell.angle_gamma   90.00
#
_symmetry.space_group_name_H-M   'P 1'
#
loop_
_entity.id
_entity.type
_entity.pdbx_description
1 polymer ?
#
loop_
_entity_poly.entity_id
_entity_poly.type
_entity_poly.pdbx_seq_one_letter_code
_entity_poly.pdbx_strand_id
1 'polypeptide(L)'
;GGEELNFSSDIDLLFVYEAEGETAGVEGPGGRREGRVSNQQFFNRVAEQVIRAIGEQTAEGHVFRVDMRLRPQGTQGTLTASLHAYELAYESWGETWQRQALIKARPVAGDFAVGRAFLEMVAPFVYRKTLDYGAVAEVRAMKDRINHSPARGRRMHRHVKLGYGGIREIEFVVQAFQLVHGGKDPWVREANTLRALHRLAEQRDLGLEDYQMLARAYTFLRTLEHRLQILHQVQTHVLPENPAEITRLARRMGYRARGAGDPAALLLADYRRHTEDVRRIYDALLTEAAEAPGETPADDLALFFEAGVSGEDLEGRLAEVGFADPERAIRTFLALRDGPPFAGPGAGRRRALARLAPILLNALREAPDPDLAILHFERFAAAAGAAAATFTLLAERPEALTRLLRLFGSSESLSQVLIQQPDLLPFFLEVDEVEVPRGRGELLQALREAVGAAPAGSSRLDALRRFKKASELRIGLGDILGKADTIAVQEQLTALAEACLETALVLASEEVQARHGLLAGAACAILGLGKLGGRELNYQSDLDVVFVYSGEGTSAGGEVGGVSAAEYFSKVADRTAKILTTITREGAAYRVDTRLRPGGTKGLLAQPVEAFAVY
;
A
#
# COMPACT_ATOMS: atom_id res chain seq x y z
N GLY A 1 23.01 12.13 -2.99
CA GLY A 1 22.56 10.80 -2.55
C GLY A 1 23.72 9.85 -2.34
N GLY A 2 23.99 8.96 -3.30
CA GLY A 2 24.99 7.88 -3.23
C GLY A 2 26.47 8.29 -3.24
N GLU A 3 26.81 9.52 -2.84
CA GLU A 3 28.20 10.01 -2.69
C GLU A 3 29.07 9.87 -3.94
N GLU A 4 28.47 10.00 -5.12
CA GLU A 4 29.11 9.75 -6.41
C GLU A 4 28.90 10.91 -7.40
N LEU A 5 28.86 12.16 -6.92
CA LEU A 5 28.71 13.35 -7.77
C LEU A 5 29.73 13.40 -8.92
N ASN A 6 29.34 13.96 -10.07
CA ASN A 6 30.30 14.29 -11.13
C ASN A 6 30.84 15.72 -10.98
N PHE A 7 31.85 16.04 -11.79
CA PHE A 7 32.55 17.32 -11.71
C PHE A 7 31.63 18.51 -11.97
N SER A 8 30.70 18.37 -12.93
CA SER A 8 29.67 19.35 -13.25
C SER A 8 28.29 18.69 -13.11
N SER A 9 27.75 18.71 -11.89
CA SER A 9 26.46 18.09 -11.53
C SER A 9 25.40 19.12 -11.19
N ASP A 10 24.15 18.74 -11.39
CA ASP A 10 23.04 19.32 -10.64
C ASP A 10 22.97 18.63 -9.26
N ILE A 11 22.34 19.28 -8.28
CA ILE A 11 21.99 18.66 -7.01
C ILE A 11 20.48 18.40 -6.98
N ASP A 12 20.11 17.13 -6.90
CA ASP A 12 18.72 16.70 -6.78
C ASP A 12 18.31 16.74 -5.29
N LEU A 13 17.31 17.55 -4.95
CA LEU A 13 16.89 17.77 -3.56
C LEU A 13 15.40 17.45 -3.34
N LEU A 14 15.10 17.04 -2.10
CA LEU A 14 13.75 16.93 -1.55
C LEU A 14 13.73 17.70 -0.23
N PHE A 15 12.65 18.46 0.00
CA PHE A 15 12.44 19.20 1.24
C PHE A 15 11.30 18.57 2.04
N VAL A 16 11.63 18.10 3.23
CA VAL A 16 10.69 17.44 4.15
C VAL A 16 10.65 18.19 5.47
N TYR A 17 9.47 18.26 6.08
CA TYR A 17 9.28 18.74 7.44
C TYR A 17 8.44 17.77 8.25
N GLU A 18 8.48 17.89 9.58
CA GLU A 18 7.95 16.87 10.49
C GLU A 18 6.43 16.72 10.44
N ALA A 19 5.68 17.80 10.70
CA ALA A 19 4.23 17.74 10.85
C ALA A 19 3.52 18.99 10.32
N GLU A 20 2.24 18.81 9.96
CA GLU A 20 1.32 19.91 9.68
C GLU A 20 1.08 20.77 10.93
N GLY A 21 0.66 22.02 10.71
CA GLY A 21 0.38 22.96 11.79
C GLY A 21 0.61 24.40 11.36
N GLU A 22 0.77 25.27 12.34
CA GLU A 22 1.04 26.69 12.14
C GLU A 22 2.26 27.15 12.91
N THR A 23 2.99 28.08 12.30
CA THR A 23 4.06 28.81 12.95
C THR A 23 3.56 29.57 14.19
N ALA A 24 4.48 29.79 15.12
CA ALA A 24 4.21 30.48 16.38
C ALA A 24 3.82 31.97 16.20
N GLY A 25 4.07 32.56 15.03
CA GLY A 25 3.96 33.99 14.78
C GLY A 25 5.06 34.80 15.48
N VAL A 26 5.12 36.10 15.22
CA VAL A 26 6.03 37.03 15.87
C VAL A 26 5.24 37.90 16.84
N GLU A 27 5.79 38.17 18.02
CA GLU A 27 5.15 39.04 19.00
C GLU A 27 5.23 40.50 18.55
N GLY A 28 4.06 41.09 18.29
CA GLY A 28 3.92 42.48 17.87
C GLY A 28 3.82 43.46 19.04
N PRO A 29 3.83 44.77 18.78
CA PRO A 29 3.64 45.80 19.79
C PRO A 29 2.27 45.61 20.48
N GLY A 30 2.27 45.30 21.78
CA GLY A 30 1.05 45.03 22.55
C GLY A 30 0.78 43.55 22.90
N GLY A 31 1.75 42.65 22.68
CA GLY A 31 1.68 41.25 23.13
C GLY A 31 0.80 40.33 22.26
N ARG A 32 0.28 40.84 21.15
CA ARG A 32 -0.44 40.03 20.15
C ARG A 32 0.57 39.40 19.18
N ARG A 33 0.40 38.10 18.92
CA ARG A 33 1.21 37.37 17.93
C ARG A 33 0.62 37.54 16.53
N GLU A 34 1.39 38.10 15.62
CA GLU A 34 1.02 38.37 14.23
C GLU A 34 1.83 37.49 13.26
N GLY A 35 1.36 37.36 12.02
CA GLY A 35 2.10 36.69 10.95
C GLY A 35 2.17 35.16 11.07
N ARG A 36 1.21 34.52 11.76
CA ARG A 36 1.08 33.05 11.75
C ARG A 36 0.70 32.57 10.35
N VAL A 37 1.49 31.65 9.84
CA VAL A 37 1.29 30.95 8.56
C VAL A 37 1.36 29.45 8.80
N SER A 38 0.80 28.65 7.88
CA SER A 38 0.94 27.20 7.97
C SER A 38 2.40 26.77 7.86
N ASN A 39 2.75 25.63 8.46
CA ASN A 39 4.08 25.05 8.36
C ASN A 39 4.49 24.87 6.89
N GLN A 40 3.58 24.39 6.05
CA GLN A 40 3.81 24.25 4.62
C GLN A 40 4.18 25.58 3.93
N GLN A 41 3.44 26.66 4.23
CA GLN A 41 3.73 27.97 3.67
C GLN A 41 5.10 28.49 4.13
N PHE A 42 5.42 28.30 5.41
CA PHE A 42 6.72 28.68 5.97
C PHE A 42 7.86 27.91 5.29
N PHE A 43 7.79 26.58 5.25
CA PHE A 43 8.84 25.75 4.67
C PHE A 43 8.97 25.91 3.15
N ASN A 44 7.88 26.18 2.42
CA ASN A 44 7.96 26.55 1.00
C ASN A 44 8.80 27.82 0.80
N ARG A 45 8.59 28.87 1.60
CA ARG A 45 9.40 30.10 1.52
C ARG A 45 10.87 29.84 1.86
N VAL A 46 11.13 29.01 2.88
CA VAL A 46 12.51 28.60 3.23
C VAL A 46 13.16 27.86 2.07
N ALA A 47 12.47 26.88 1.48
CA ALA A 47 12.98 26.12 0.36
C ALA A 47 13.23 27.00 -0.88
N GLU A 48 12.34 27.93 -1.20
CA GLU A 48 12.53 28.92 -2.27
C GLU A 48 13.79 29.78 -2.05
N GLN A 49 14.01 30.24 -0.82
CA GLN A 49 15.21 31.01 -0.47
C GLN A 49 16.49 30.18 -0.60
N VAL A 50 16.47 28.92 -0.17
CA VAL A 50 17.61 28.00 -0.31
C VAL A 50 17.92 27.73 -1.79
N ILE A 51 16.91 27.43 -2.60
CA ILE A 51 17.07 27.18 -4.04
C ILE A 51 17.64 28.43 -4.71
N ARG A 52 17.11 29.60 -4.38
CA ARG A 52 17.61 30.87 -4.90
C ARG A 52 19.06 31.09 -4.50
N ALA A 53 19.40 30.97 -3.22
CA ALA A 53 20.76 31.21 -2.75
C ALA A 53 21.80 30.28 -3.39
N ILE A 54 21.43 29.04 -3.72
CA ILE A 54 22.32 28.07 -4.34
C ILE A 54 22.40 28.24 -5.86
N GLY A 55 21.26 28.52 -6.51
CA GLY A 55 21.12 28.54 -7.97
C GLY A 55 21.22 29.91 -8.63
N GLU A 56 21.20 31.02 -7.88
CA GLU A 56 21.29 32.38 -8.41
C GLU A 56 22.66 32.63 -9.05
N GLN A 57 22.66 33.11 -10.28
CA GLN A 57 23.86 33.45 -11.01
C GLN A 57 24.33 34.85 -10.58
N THR A 58 25.50 34.92 -9.95
CA THR A 58 26.16 36.16 -9.54
C THR A 58 27.40 36.45 -10.41
N ALA A 59 28.13 37.53 -10.10
CA ALA A 59 29.42 37.83 -10.72
C ALA A 59 30.47 36.73 -10.49
N GLU A 60 30.34 35.95 -9.41
CA GLU A 60 31.24 34.82 -9.10
C GLU A 60 30.73 33.47 -9.66
N GLY A 61 29.60 33.47 -10.36
CA GLY A 61 28.91 32.25 -10.79
C GLY A 61 27.72 31.90 -9.91
N HIS A 62 27.29 30.64 -9.99
CA HIS A 62 26.32 30.02 -9.08
C HIS A 62 27.01 28.90 -8.29
N VAL A 63 26.44 28.47 -7.17
CA VAL A 63 27.02 27.40 -6.35
C VAL A 63 26.75 26.03 -6.96
N PHE A 64 25.47 25.70 -7.15
CA PHE A 64 25.03 24.49 -7.87
C PHE A 64 23.73 24.78 -8.62
N ARG A 65 23.50 24.04 -9.71
CA ARG A 65 22.17 23.95 -10.32
C ARG A 65 21.32 23.00 -9.47
N VAL A 66 20.12 23.43 -9.11
CA VAL A 66 19.22 22.67 -8.22
C VAL A 66 18.10 22.05 -9.04
N ASP A 67 17.91 20.74 -8.91
CA ASP A 67 16.81 20.00 -9.52
C ASP A 67 15.83 19.50 -8.47
N MET A 68 14.57 19.87 -8.63
CA MET A 68 13.47 19.52 -7.71
C MET A 68 12.48 18.53 -8.33
N ARG A 69 12.75 17.99 -9.52
CA ARG A 69 11.77 17.18 -10.30
C ARG A 69 11.50 15.80 -9.73
N LEU A 70 12.36 15.30 -8.83
CA LEU A 70 12.19 13.99 -8.22
C LEU A 70 11.16 13.97 -7.07
N ARG A 71 10.61 15.12 -6.67
CA ARG A 71 9.54 15.20 -5.67
C ARG A 71 8.22 14.62 -6.21
N PRO A 72 7.30 14.16 -5.33
CA PRO A 72 5.97 13.72 -5.72
C PRO A 72 5.29 14.75 -6.64
N GLN A 73 4.63 14.27 -7.70
CA GLN A 73 3.99 15.09 -8.74
C GLN A 73 4.96 16.01 -9.52
N GLY A 74 6.28 15.81 -9.39
CA GLY A 74 7.30 16.48 -10.17
C GLY A 74 7.19 18.00 -10.10
N THR A 75 7.22 18.70 -11.24
CA THR A 75 7.13 20.16 -11.30
C THR A 75 5.78 20.72 -10.84
N GLN A 76 4.72 19.92 -10.87
CA GLN A 76 3.36 20.33 -10.48
C GLN A 76 3.10 20.16 -8.97
N GLY A 77 3.95 19.39 -8.27
CA GLY A 77 3.83 19.18 -6.83
C GLY A 77 4.36 20.36 -6.01
N THR A 78 3.93 20.43 -4.75
CA THR A 78 4.43 21.40 -3.78
C THR A 78 5.94 21.24 -3.59
N LEU A 79 6.63 22.35 -3.26
CA LEU A 79 8.08 22.33 -3.10
C LEU A 79 8.52 21.57 -1.85
N THR A 80 7.70 21.66 -0.79
CA THR A 80 7.88 20.96 0.49
C THR A 80 6.62 20.18 0.86
N ALA A 81 6.79 19.12 1.64
CA ALA A 81 5.70 18.33 2.20
C ALA A 81 6.06 17.77 3.59
N SER A 82 5.05 17.55 4.43
CA SER A 82 5.22 16.89 5.73
C SER A 82 5.53 15.40 5.55
N LEU A 83 6.04 14.75 6.60
CA LEU A 83 6.21 13.29 6.61
C LEU A 83 4.92 12.56 6.24
N HIS A 84 3.79 12.96 6.85
CA HIS A 84 2.49 12.37 6.57
C HIS A 84 2.01 12.61 5.13
N ALA A 85 2.23 13.80 4.57
CA ALA A 85 1.87 14.06 3.18
C ALA A 85 2.72 13.22 2.20
N TYR A 86 4.00 13.01 2.50
CA TYR A 86 4.86 12.11 1.71
C TYR A 86 4.41 10.65 1.81
N GLU A 87 4.05 10.18 3.01
CA GLU A 87 3.52 8.83 3.25
C GLU A 87 2.29 8.56 2.37
N LEU A 88 1.26 9.42 2.48
CA LEU A 88 0.05 9.33 1.66
C LEU A 88 0.38 9.37 0.16
N ALA A 89 1.32 10.22 -0.25
CA ALA A 89 1.68 10.36 -1.67
C ALA A 89 2.35 9.09 -2.23
N TYR A 90 3.26 8.47 -1.48
CA TYR A 90 3.95 7.26 -1.93
C TYR A 90 3.07 6.01 -1.83
N GLU A 91 2.19 5.92 -0.83
CA GLU A 91 1.19 4.85 -0.74
C GLU A 91 0.20 4.89 -1.91
N SER A 92 -0.27 6.09 -2.26
CA SER A 92 -1.31 6.27 -3.27
C SER A 92 -0.78 6.30 -4.71
N TRP A 93 0.37 6.95 -4.94
CA TRP A 93 0.86 7.31 -6.29
C TRP A 93 2.30 6.88 -6.56
N GLY A 94 2.93 6.13 -5.65
CA GLY A 94 4.34 5.79 -5.75
C GLY A 94 4.66 4.95 -6.99
N GLU A 95 5.50 5.48 -7.88
CA GLU A 95 5.94 4.78 -9.09
C GLU A 95 7.32 4.12 -8.89
N THR A 96 7.61 3.05 -9.63
CA THR A 96 8.88 2.29 -9.49
C THR A 96 10.14 3.12 -9.78
N TRP A 97 10.07 4.14 -10.65
CA TRP A 97 11.19 5.06 -10.84
C TRP A 97 11.48 5.91 -9.58
N GLN A 98 10.46 6.23 -8.79
CA GLN A 98 10.63 6.96 -7.53
C GLN A 98 11.30 6.07 -6.50
N ARG A 99 10.99 4.78 -6.48
CA ARG A 99 11.72 3.80 -5.64
C ARG A 99 13.20 3.80 -5.97
N GLN A 100 13.56 3.74 -7.26
CA GLN A 100 14.95 3.80 -7.70
C GLN A 100 15.66 5.09 -7.32
N ALA A 101 14.96 6.23 -7.38
CA ALA A 101 15.50 7.50 -6.92
C ALA A 101 15.75 7.48 -5.40
N LEU A 102 14.80 6.95 -4.63
CA LEU A 102 14.85 6.89 -3.17
C LEU A 102 15.89 5.91 -2.61
N ILE A 103 16.32 4.88 -3.37
CA ILE A 103 17.47 4.04 -3.00
C ILE A 103 18.70 4.89 -2.68
N LYS A 104 18.88 5.99 -3.42
CA LYS A 104 20.03 6.89 -3.25
C LYS A 104 19.74 8.05 -2.29
N ALA A 105 18.55 8.14 -1.69
CA ALA A 105 18.20 9.25 -0.80
C ALA A 105 18.98 9.21 0.51
N ARG A 106 19.41 10.38 1.00
CA ARG A 106 20.00 10.54 2.34
C ARG A 106 19.78 11.96 2.88
N PRO A 107 19.69 12.15 4.21
CA PRO A 107 19.74 13.48 4.81
C PRO A 107 21.08 14.16 4.50
N VAL A 108 21.02 15.43 4.11
CA VAL A 108 22.21 16.24 3.75
C VAL A 108 22.32 17.54 4.55
N ALA A 109 21.21 18.07 5.08
CA ALA A 109 21.13 19.30 5.85
C ALA A 109 19.84 19.33 6.69
N GLY A 110 19.77 20.23 7.67
CA GLY A 110 18.60 20.38 8.56
C GLY A 110 18.62 19.42 9.75
N ASP A 111 17.44 19.07 10.27
CA ASP A 111 17.31 18.07 11.33
C ASP A 111 17.42 16.65 10.74
N PHE A 112 18.52 15.97 11.08
CA PHE A 112 18.79 14.62 10.61
C PHE A 112 17.84 13.57 11.21
N ALA A 113 17.18 13.84 12.34
CA ALA A 113 16.16 12.95 12.88
C ALA A 113 14.93 12.91 11.99
N VAL A 114 14.42 14.07 11.53
CA VAL A 114 13.32 14.14 10.56
C VAL A 114 13.71 13.46 9.25
N GLY A 115 14.94 13.68 8.77
CA GLY A 115 15.43 13.00 7.58
C GLY A 115 15.53 11.48 7.72
N ARG A 116 15.92 10.96 8.90
CA ARG A 116 15.90 9.51 9.18
C ARG A 116 14.47 8.96 9.24
N ALA A 117 13.57 9.67 9.91
CA ALA A 117 12.16 9.31 9.95
C ALA A 117 11.54 9.23 8.54
N PHE A 118 11.91 10.15 7.64
CA PHE A 118 11.51 10.09 6.23
C PHE A 118 12.00 8.79 5.55
N LEU A 119 13.28 8.45 5.72
CA LEU A 119 13.85 7.24 5.11
C LEU A 119 13.22 5.96 5.67
N GLU A 120 12.94 5.91 6.97
CA GLU A 120 12.25 4.79 7.61
C GLU A 120 10.82 4.64 7.09
N MET A 121 10.11 5.75 6.94
CA MET A 121 8.74 5.79 6.41
C MET A 121 8.65 5.33 4.95
N VAL A 122 9.60 5.71 4.08
CA VAL A 122 9.58 5.27 2.67
C VAL A 122 10.21 3.88 2.47
N ALA A 123 10.89 3.31 3.46
CA ALA A 123 11.57 2.02 3.31
C ALA A 123 10.64 0.88 2.87
N PRO A 124 9.40 0.71 3.40
CA PRO A 124 8.46 -0.31 2.93
C PRO A 124 8.00 -0.10 1.47
N PHE A 125 7.93 1.16 1.03
CA PHE A 125 7.60 1.51 -0.36
C PHE A 125 8.75 1.16 -1.32
N VAL A 126 10.00 1.42 -0.92
CA VAL A 126 11.20 1.15 -1.72
C VAL A 126 11.57 -0.34 -1.72
N TYR A 127 11.55 -0.98 -0.55
CA TYR A 127 12.04 -2.34 -0.31
C TYR A 127 10.91 -3.27 0.15
N ARG A 128 10.11 -3.76 -0.80
CA ARG A 128 8.95 -4.64 -0.53
C ARG A 128 9.38 -6.00 0.00
N LYS A 129 8.67 -6.56 0.99
CA LYS A 129 8.97 -7.87 1.59
C LYS A 129 8.70 -9.06 0.66
N THR A 130 7.77 -8.92 -0.27
CA THR A 130 7.49 -9.90 -1.34
C THR A 130 8.44 -9.68 -2.51
N LEU A 131 8.86 -10.77 -3.16
CA LEU A 131 9.73 -10.68 -4.34
C LEU A 131 8.96 -10.03 -5.48
N ASP A 132 9.37 -8.83 -5.88
CA ASP A 132 8.74 -8.05 -6.94
C ASP A 132 9.49 -8.27 -8.25
N TYR A 133 9.30 -9.44 -8.89
CA TYR A 133 9.88 -9.72 -10.21
C TYR A 133 9.32 -8.76 -11.28
N GLY A 134 8.13 -8.21 -11.06
CA GLY A 134 7.56 -7.13 -11.87
C GLY A 134 8.42 -5.86 -11.88
N ALA A 135 9.07 -5.52 -10.77
CA ALA A 135 9.97 -4.36 -10.69
C ALA A 135 11.13 -4.48 -11.69
N VAL A 136 11.67 -5.67 -11.92
CA VAL A 136 12.77 -5.89 -12.90
C VAL A 136 12.29 -5.58 -14.32
N ALA A 137 11.12 -6.07 -14.70
CA ALA A 137 10.49 -5.78 -15.99
C ALA A 137 10.16 -4.28 -16.14
N GLU A 138 9.73 -3.61 -15.08
CA GLU A 138 9.47 -2.17 -15.09
C GLU A 138 10.73 -1.32 -15.24
N VAL A 139 11.83 -1.73 -14.60
CA VAL A 139 13.16 -1.09 -14.77
C VAL A 139 13.63 -1.23 -16.21
N ARG A 140 13.45 -2.39 -16.84
CA ARG A 140 13.74 -2.61 -18.26
C ARG A 140 12.89 -1.70 -19.16
N ALA A 141 11.57 -1.72 -18.98
CA ALA A 141 10.65 -0.90 -19.78
C ALA A 141 10.91 0.61 -19.64
N MET A 142 11.38 1.06 -18.48
CA MET A 142 11.81 2.44 -18.27
C MET A 142 13.07 2.77 -19.07
N LYS A 143 14.05 1.86 -19.08
CA LYS A 143 15.27 2.00 -19.89
C LYS A 143 14.94 1.99 -21.38
N ASP A 144 14.05 1.12 -21.83
CA ASP A 144 13.63 1.09 -23.24
C ASP A 144 12.96 2.41 -23.63
N ARG A 145 12.12 3.00 -22.77
CA ARG A 145 11.60 4.36 -22.99
C ARG A 145 12.69 5.42 -23.07
N ILE A 146 13.73 5.34 -22.22
CA ILE A 146 14.88 6.26 -22.27
C ILE A 146 15.62 6.11 -23.60
N ASN A 147 15.77 4.87 -24.09
CA ASN A 147 16.46 4.55 -25.35
C ASN A 147 15.67 4.97 -26.59
N HIS A 148 14.33 4.88 -26.55
CA HIS A 148 13.43 5.18 -27.68
C HIS A 148 12.89 6.63 -27.69
N SER A 149 13.33 7.50 -26.77
CA SER A 149 12.86 8.88 -26.71
C SER A 149 13.31 9.70 -27.96
N PRO A 150 12.38 10.29 -28.74
CA PRO A 150 12.69 11.02 -29.98
C PRO A 150 13.62 12.23 -29.80
N ALA A 151 13.67 12.78 -28.59
CA ALA A 151 14.42 14.00 -28.26
C ALA A 151 15.95 13.84 -28.29
N ARG A 152 16.50 12.65 -28.59
CA ARG A 152 17.91 12.33 -28.27
C ARG A 152 18.77 11.69 -29.37
N GLY A 153 18.33 11.69 -30.64
CA GLY A 153 19.19 11.73 -31.85
C GLY A 153 20.30 10.67 -32.08
N ARG A 154 20.94 10.73 -33.26
CA ARG A 154 21.93 9.79 -33.85
C ARG A 154 23.25 9.55 -33.05
N ARG A 155 23.40 10.05 -31.82
CA ARG A 155 24.70 10.06 -31.06
C ARG A 155 24.74 9.19 -29.79
N MET A 156 23.74 8.31 -29.56
CA MET A 156 23.68 7.48 -28.34
C MET A 156 24.93 6.60 -28.11
N HIS A 157 25.58 6.10 -29.15
CA HIS A 157 26.81 5.30 -29.04
C HIS A 157 28.01 6.07 -28.43
N ARG A 158 27.98 7.40 -28.45
CA ARG A 158 29.02 8.28 -27.87
C ARG A 158 28.62 8.87 -26.52
N HIS A 159 27.44 8.55 -26.01
CA HIS A 159 26.93 9.13 -24.77
C HIS A 159 27.29 8.26 -23.57
N VAL A 160 28.30 8.65 -22.79
CA VAL A 160 28.92 7.80 -21.75
C VAL A 160 27.96 7.42 -20.60
N LYS A 161 26.97 8.29 -20.32
CA LYS A 161 25.98 8.06 -19.26
C LYS A 161 24.74 7.27 -19.72
N LEU A 162 24.06 7.75 -20.76
CA LEU A 162 22.77 7.24 -21.21
C LEU A 162 22.85 6.24 -22.37
N GLY A 163 23.98 6.19 -23.09
CA GLY A 163 24.21 5.27 -24.19
C GLY A 163 24.19 3.81 -23.76
N TYR A 164 24.19 2.91 -24.74
CA TYR A 164 24.30 1.48 -24.51
C TYR A 164 25.59 1.14 -23.77
N GLY A 165 25.49 0.34 -22.70
CA GLY A 165 26.60 0.03 -21.82
C GLY A 165 27.08 1.17 -20.93
N GLY A 166 26.32 2.27 -20.88
CA GLY A 166 26.71 3.49 -20.16
C GLY A 166 26.53 3.39 -18.64
N ILE A 167 26.95 4.44 -17.93
CA ILE A 167 26.88 4.53 -16.45
C ILE A 167 25.48 4.19 -15.95
N ARG A 168 24.44 4.68 -16.63
CA ARG A 168 23.06 4.52 -16.20
C ARG A 168 22.59 3.06 -16.27
N GLU A 169 23.10 2.25 -17.19
CA GLU A 169 22.77 0.81 -17.25
C GLU A 169 23.32 0.07 -16.04
N ILE A 170 24.55 0.41 -15.61
CA ILE A 170 25.14 -0.16 -14.40
C ILE A 170 24.30 0.22 -13.17
N GLU A 171 23.92 1.50 -13.04
CA GLU A 171 23.03 1.94 -11.96
C GLU A 171 21.70 1.19 -11.96
N PHE A 172 21.10 1.00 -13.14
CA PHE A 172 19.84 0.29 -13.28
C PHE A 172 19.93 -1.18 -12.84
N VAL A 173 20.99 -1.89 -13.26
CA VAL A 173 21.23 -3.28 -12.84
C VAL A 173 21.32 -3.35 -11.32
N VAL A 174 22.19 -2.54 -10.72
CA VAL A 174 22.40 -2.51 -9.27
C VAL A 174 21.08 -2.22 -8.54
N GLN A 175 20.37 -1.17 -8.96
CA GLN A 175 19.10 -0.79 -8.34
C GLN A 175 18.02 -1.85 -8.53
N ALA A 176 17.97 -2.57 -9.65
CA ALA A 176 17.03 -3.67 -9.85
C ALA A 176 17.24 -4.78 -8.81
N PHE A 177 18.49 -5.22 -8.60
CA PHE A 177 18.81 -6.18 -7.54
C PHE A 177 18.44 -5.65 -6.15
N GLN A 178 18.70 -4.37 -5.87
CA GLN A 178 18.33 -3.78 -4.58
C GLN A 178 16.81 -3.74 -4.35
N LEU A 179 16.01 -3.53 -5.39
CA LEU A 179 14.54 -3.60 -5.30
C LEU A 179 14.05 -5.02 -5.05
N VAL A 180 14.65 -6.02 -5.70
CA VAL A 180 14.27 -7.44 -5.56
C VAL A 180 14.69 -8.01 -4.20
N HIS A 181 15.93 -7.78 -3.78
CA HIS A 181 16.52 -8.43 -2.61
C HIS A 181 16.43 -7.57 -1.34
N GLY A 182 16.43 -6.24 -1.49
CA GLY A 182 16.52 -5.31 -0.36
C GLY A 182 15.37 -5.42 0.64
N GLY A 183 14.21 -5.92 0.24
CA GLY A 183 13.09 -6.18 1.16
C GLY A 183 13.40 -7.22 2.23
N LYS A 184 14.09 -8.30 1.84
CA LYS A 184 14.47 -9.42 2.72
C LYS A 184 15.84 -9.23 3.34
N ASP A 185 16.75 -8.57 2.63
CA ASP A 185 18.11 -8.33 3.09
C ASP A 185 18.44 -6.82 3.17
N PRO A 186 18.45 -6.24 4.38
CA PRO A 186 18.89 -4.86 4.56
C PRO A 186 20.36 -4.60 4.16
N TRP A 187 21.21 -5.62 4.08
CA TRP A 187 22.62 -5.48 3.71
C TRP A 187 22.78 -4.82 2.35
N VAL A 188 21.96 -5.22 1.37
CA VAL A 188 22.06 -4.71 -0.01
C VAL A 188 21.50 -3.29 -0.18
N ARG A 189 20.90 -2.67 0.85
CA ARG A 189 20.33 -1.30 0.81
C ARG A 189 21.39 -0.19 0.85
N GLU A 190 22.49 -0.36 0.13
CA GLU A 190 23.61 0.57 0.03
C GLU A 190 23.39 1.59 -1.10
N ALA A 191 23.43 2.88 -0.78
CA ALA A 191 23.12 3.92 -1.77
C ALA A 191 24.21 4.11 -2.83
N ASN A 192 25.49 3.88 -2.48
CA ASN A 192 26.60 4.07 -3.42
C ASN A 192 26.71 2.89 -4.40
N THR A 193 26.77 3.17 -5.71
CA THR A 193 26.71 2.13 -6.74
C THR A 193 27.85 1.09 -6.63
N LEU A 194 29.10 1.52 -6.37
CA LEU A 194 30.24 0.60 -6.25
C LEU A 194 30.19 -0.23 -4.97
N ARG A 195 29.80 0.38 -3.85
CA ARG A 195 29.61 -0.35 -2.59
C ARG A 195 28.45 -1.34 -2.69
N ALA A 196 27.35 -0.96 -3.35
CA ALA A 196 26.21 -1.84 -3.60
C ALA A 196 26.61 -3.05 -4.47
N LEU A 197 27.36 -2.84 -5.55
CA LEU A 197 27.94 -3.93 -6.35
C LEU A 197 28.74 -4.91 -5.50
N HIS A 198 29.57 -4.41 -4.59
CA HIS A 198 30.35 -5.24 -3.68
C HIS A 198 29.45 -6.06 -2.74
N ARG A 199 28.45 -5.42 -2.12
CA ARG A 199 27.52 -6.09 -1.20
C ARG A 199 26.65 -7.14 -1.89
N LEU A 200 26.23 -6.90 -3.13
CA LEU A 200 25.50 -7.88 -3.94
C LEU A 200 26.36 -9.11 -4.28
N ALA A 201 27.65 -8.91 -4.54
CA ALA A 201 28.58 -10.00 -4.78
C ALA A 201 28.84 -10.85 -3.52
N GLU A 202 28.93 -10.22 -2.35
CA GLU A 202 29.08 -10.92 -1.06
C GLU A 202 27.89 -11.83 -0.74
N GLN A 203 26.67 -11.40 -1.08
CA GLN A 203 25.44 -12.18 -0.91
C GLN A 203 25.21 -13.22 -2.02
N ARG A 204 26.09 -13.26 -3.03
CA ARG A 204 25.98 -14.12 -4.22
C ARG A 204 24.74 -13.86 -5.08
N ASP A 205 24.11 -12.69 -4.92
CA ASP A 205 23.05 -12.22 -5.81
C ASP A 205 23.62 -11.79 -7.18
N LEU A 206 24.91 -11.40 -7.22
CA LEU A 206 25.65 -11.09 -8.43
C LEU A 206 26.93 -11.95 -8.51
N GLY A 207 27.18 -12.55 -9.68
CA GLY A 207 28.40 -13.33 -9.92
C GLY A 207 29.67 -12.50 -9.72
N LEU A 208 30.74 -13.12 -9.20
CA LEU A 208 32.00 -12.43 -8.93
C LEU A 208 32.63 -11.82 -10.19
N GLU A 209 32.50 -12.49 -11.33
CA GLU A 209 32.97 -12.02 -12.63
C GLU A 209 32.20 -10.76 -13.07
N ASP A 210 30.87 -10.81 -13.04
CA ASP A 210 29.99 -9.67 -13.38
C ASP A 210 30.25 -8.47 -12.47
N TYR A 211 30.39 -8.69 -11.16
CA TYR A 211 30.78 -7.67 -10.19
C TYR A 211 32.08 -6.96 -10.62
N GLN A 212 33.12 -7.74 -10.89
CA GLN A 212 34.43 -7.18 -11.26
C GLN A 212 34.36 -6.40 -12.58
N MET A 213 33.60 -6.91 -13.56
CA MET A 213 33.42 -6.25 -14.85
C MET A 213 32.64 -4.93 -14.71
N LEU A 214 31.50 -4.94 -14.01
CA LEU A 214 30.68 -3.76 -13.76
C LEU A 214 31.44 -2.71 -12.92
N ALA A 215 32.18 -3.12 -11.89
CA ALA A 215 32.95 -2.19 -11.06
C ALA A 215 34.08 -1.50 -11.85
N ARG A 216 34.80 -2.25 -12.69
CA ARG A 216 35.82 -1.69 -13.60
C ARG A 216 35.20 -0.74 -14.62
N ALA A 217 34.10 -1.15 -15.27
CA ALA A 217 33.40 -0.33 -16.25
C ALA A 217 32.84 0.95 -15.62
N TYR A 218 32.21 0.88 -14.45
CA TYR A 218 31.68 2.04 -13.74
C TYR A 218 32.80 3.03 -13.39
N THR A 219 33.91 2.55 -12.82
CA THR A 219 35.05 3.39 -12.47
C THR A 219 35.64 4.07 -13.70
N PHE A 220 35.81 3.33 -14.81
CA PHE A 220 36.29 3.87 -16.07
C PHE A 220 35.35 4.94 -16.64
N LEU A 221 34.05 4.64 -16.76
CA LEU A 221 33.06 5.55 -17.35
C LEU A 221 32.85 6.81 -16.51
N ARG A 222 32.84 6.70 -15.17
CA ARG A 222 32.79 7.86 -14.26
C ARG A 222 34.03 8.74 -14.41
N THR A 223 35.21 8.12 -14.46
CA THR A 223 36.47 8.86 -14.67
C THR A 223 36.44 9.58 -16.03
N LEU A 224 35.99 8.90 -17.08
CA LEU A 224 35.85 9.47 -18.42
C LEU A 224 34.87 10.65 -18.43
N GLU A 225 33.71 10.51 -17.80
CA GLU A 225 32.73 11.60 -17.65
C GLU A 225 33.33 12.81 -16.92
N HIS A 226 34.04 12.59 -15.80
CA HIS A 226 34.70 13.66 -15.06
C HIS A 226 35.75 14.38 -15.92
N ARG A 227 36.58 13.64 -16.66
CA ARG A 227 37.61 14.23 -17.54
C ARG A 227 37.00 14.97 -18.72
N LEU A 228 35.87 14.49 -19.25
CA LEU A 228 35.10 15.16 -20.30
C LEU A 228 34.53 16.50 -19.79
N GLN A 229 33.91 16.51 -18.61
CA GLN A 229 33.35 17.73 -18.01
C GLN A 229 34.43 18.75 -17.66
N ILE A 230 35.60 18.31 -17.17
CA ILE A 230 36.76 19.19 -16.92
C ILE A 230 37.25 19.84 -18.23
N LEU A 231 37.25 19.09 -19.34
CA LEU A 231 37.72 19.60 -20.63
C LEU A 231 36.83 20.72 -21.17
N HIS A 232 35.51 20.59 -21.03
CA HIS A 232 34.55 21.52 -21.60
C HIS A 232 33.99 22.54 -20.60
N GLN A 233 34.26 22.37 -19.30
CA GLN A 233 33.72 23.19 -18.20
C GLN A 233 32.17 23.28 -18.22
N VAL A 234 31.51 22.25 -18.73
CA VAL A 234 30.05 22.15 -18.81
C VAL A 234 29.61 20.72 -18.52
N GLN A 235 28.33 20.54 -18.18
CA GLN A 235 27.69 19.24 -18.01
C GLN A 235 27.47 18.58 -19.38
N THR A 236 28.54 18.00 -19.93
CA THR A 236 28.48 17.15 -21.13
C THR A 236 28.71 15.69 -20.76
N HIS A 237 28.07 14.81 -21.52
CA HIS A 237 28.17 13.36 -21.41
C HIS A 237 28.49 12.70 -22.76
N VAL A 238 28.73 13.49 -23.80
CA VAL A 238 28.91 13.01 -25.17
C VAL A 238 30.38 13.14 -25.54
N LEU A 239 30.99 12.05 -25.99
CA LEU A 239 32.37 12.06 -26.48
C LEU A 239 32.51 13.02 -27.67
N PRO A 240 33.61 13.80 -27.75
CA PRO A 240 33.81 14.75 -28.83
C PRO A 240 33.99 14.03 -30.16
N GLU A 241 33.60 14.69 -31.26
CA GLU A 241 33.77 14.13 -32.61
C GLU A 241 35.15 14.45 -33.19
N ASN A 242 35.76 15.54 -32.72
CA ASN A 242 37.06 16.03 -33.17
C ASN A 242 38.18 15.10 -32.67
N PRO A 243 38.96 14.45 -33.57
CA PRO A 243 40.05 13.55 -33.19
C PRO A 243 41.11 14.19 -32.26
N ALA A 244 41.37 15.49 -32.43
CA ALA A 244 42.31 16.21 -31.58
C ALA A 244 41.79 16.33 -30.13
N GLU A 245 40.48 16.49 -29.95
CA GLU A 245 39.85 16.53 -28.61
C GLU A 245 39.82 15.16 -27.96
N ILE A 246 39.54 14.10 -28.73
CA ILE A 246 39.63 12.71 -28.24
C ILE A 246 41.06 12.41 -27.78
N THR A 247 42.07 12.86 -28.51
CA THR A 247 43.47 12.70 -28.11
C THR A 247 43.78 13.43 -26.80
N ARG A 248 43.27 14.65 -26.60
CA ARG A 248 43.41 15.39 -25.34
C ARG A 248 42.71 14.65 -24.19
N LEU A 249 41.50 14.14 -24.42
CA LEU A 249 40.76 13.36 -23.44
C LEU A 249 41.50 12.07 -23.07
N ALA A 250 42.03 11.34 -24.06
CA ALA A 250 42.82 10.14 -23.85
C ALA A 250 44.07 10.40 -22.99
N ARG A 251 44.81 11.48 -23.28
CA ARG A 251 45.95 11.88 -22.45
C ARG A 251 45.55 12.21 -21.00
N ARG A 252 44.40 12.88 -20.80
CA ARG A 252 43.85 13.16 -19.46
C ARG A 252 43.37 11.91 -18.72
N MET A 253 42.96 10.88 -19.46
CA MET A 253 42.65 9.55 -18.94
C MET A 253 43.91 8.70 -18.65
N GLY A 254 45.10 9.19 -19.01
CA GLY A 254 46.38 8.53 -18.74
C GLY A 254 46.95 7.73 -19.91
N TYR A 255 46.28 7.69 -21.07
CA TYR A 255 46.80 7.00 -22.26
C TYR A 255 48.01 7.76 -22.84
N ARG A 256 49.15 7.07 -22.94
CA ARG A 256 50.42 7.60 -23.46
C ARG A 256 50.82 6.86 -24.72
N ALA A 257 51.43 7.56 -25.68
CA ALA A 257 51.90 7.00 -26.94
C ALA A 257 53.21 6.18 -26.83
N ARG A 258 53.49 5.55 -25.68
CA ARG A 258 54.70 4.74 -25.51
C ARG A 258 54.46 3.32 -26.03
N GLY A 259 54.72 3.12 -27.31
CA GLY A 259 55.14 1.80 -27.84
C GLY A 259 54.15 1.01 -28.69
N ALA A 260 52.83 1.26 -28.67
CA ALA A 260 51.91 0.41 -29.46
C ALA A 260 50.54 1.00 -29.86
N GLY A 261 50.35 2.31 -29.95
CA GLY A 261 49.10 2.83 -30.53
C GLY A 261 48.80 4.31 -30.33
N ASP A 262 47.92 4.84 -31.16
CA ASP A 262 47.31 6.16 -31.00
C ASP A 262 46.51 6.22 -29.67
N PRO A 263 46.82 7.14 -28.73
CA PRO A 263 46.09 7.27 -27.48
C PRO A 263 44.57 7.41 -27.65
N ALA A 264 44.11 8.11 -28.71
CA ALA A 264 42.69 8.25 -28.98
C ALA A 264 42.05 6.91 -29.34
N ALA A 265 42.71 6.12 -30.21
CA ALA A 265 42.26 4.78 -30.57
C ALA A 265 42.19 3.83 -29.36
N LEU A 266 43.20 3.87 -28.47
CA LEU A 266 43.22 3.06 -27.25
C LEU A 266 42.07 3.41 -26.30
N LEU A 267 41.84 4.71 -26.04
CA LEU A 267 40.71 5.15 -25.22
C LEU A 267 39.37 4.67 -25.80
N LEU A 268 39.17 4.82 -27.11
CA LEU A 268 37.91 4.42 -27.76
C LEU A 268 37.72 2.90 -27.78
N ALA A 269 38.81 2.13 -27.90
CA ALA A 269 38.76 0.67 -27.80
C ALA A 269 38.37 0.22 -26.39
N ASP A 270 38.96 0.82 -25.35
CA ASP A 270 38.61 0.53 -23.96
C ASP A 270 37.19 0.96 -23.63
N TYR A 271 36.74 2.12 -24.13
CA TYR A 271 35.36 2.57 -24.01
C TYR A 271 34.39 1.57 -24.62
N ARG A 272 34.62 1.12 -25.87
CA ARG A 272 33.78 0.11 -26.52
C ARG A 272 33.72 -1.18 -25.73
N ARG A 273 34.88 -1.71 -25.32
CA ARG A 273 34.96 -2.95 -24.53
C ARG A 273 34.15 -2.85 -23.25
N HIS A 274 34.32 -1.77 -22.47
CA HIS A 274 33.54 -1.58 -21.24
C HIS A 274 32.04 -1.46 -21.51
N THR A 275 31.63 -0.73 -22.56
CA THR A 275 30.19 -0.63 -22.89
C THR A 275 29.60 -1.94 -23.38
N GLU A 276 30.35 -2.73 -24.15
CA GLU A 276 29.93 -4.06 -24.61
C GLU A 276 29.82 -5.05 -23.45
N ASP A 277 30.77 -5.01 -22.51
CA ASP A 277 30.75 -5.80 -21.27
C ASP A 277 29.51 -5.50 -20.42
N VAL A 278 29.26 -4.22 -20.15
CA VAL A 278 28.06 -3.79 -19.39
C VAL A 278 26.81 -4.23 -20.11
N ARG A 279 26.76 -4.07 -21.45
CA ARG A 279 25.57 -4.40 -22.22
C ARG A 279 25.26 -5.89 -22.18
N ARG A 280 26.28 -6.74 -22.31
CA ARG A 280 26.13 -8.20 -22.22
C ARG A 280 25.55 -8.61 -20.87
N ILE A 281 26.09 -8.06 -19.77
CA ILE A 281 25.63 -8.35 -18.41
C ILE A 281 24.20 -7.84 -18.21
N TYR A 282 23.91 -6.62 -18.67
CA TYR A 282 22.56 -6.04 -18.64
C TYR A 282 21.56 -6.93 -19.37
N ASP A 283 21.88 -7.37 -20.59
CA ASP A 283 21.00 -8.21 -21.41
C ASP A 283 20.82 -9.60 -20.79
N ALA A 284 21.87 -10.23 -20.25
CA ALA A 284 21.76 -11.52 -19.59
C ALA A 284 20.86 -11.47 -18.34
N LEU A 285 21.13 -10.53 -17.43
CA LEU A 285 20.45 -10.46 -16.12
C LEU A 285 18.99 -9.99 -16.21
N LEU A 286 18.63 -9.23 -17.24
CA LEU A 286 17.28 -8.68 -17.39
C LEU A 286 16.43 -9.40 -18.46
N THR A 287 17.01 -10.34 -19.22
CA THR A 287 16.25 -11.21 -20.15
C THR A 287 15.79 -12.49 -19.43
N GLU A 288 16.65 -13.15 -18.65
CA GLU A 288 16.26 -14.33 -17.86
C GLU A 288 15.16 -14.03 -16.82
N ALA A 289 15.13 -12.81 -16.28
CA ALA A 289 14.07 -12.37 -15.34
C ALA A 289 12.74 -12.02 -16.02
N ALA A 290 12.74 -11.79 -17.34
CA ALA A 290 11.55 -11.46 -18.13
C ALA A 290 10.87 -12.69 -18.75
N GLU A 291 11.60 -13.81 -18.89
CA GLU A 291 11.09 -15.10 -19.40
C GLU A 291 10.41 -15.96 -18.31
N ALA A 292 9.97 -15.36 -17.20
CA ALA A 292 8.95 -15.98 -16.35
C ALA A 292 7.62 -16.05 -17.13
N PRO A 293 6.86 -17.16 -17.06
CA PRO A 293 5.80 -17.45 -18.02
C PRO A 293 4.69 -16.39 -17.98
N GLY A 294 4.59 -15.61 -19.05
CA GLY A 294 3.60 -14.53 -19.13
C GLY A 294 3.73 -13.65 -20.38
N GLU A 295 4.09 -14.20 -21.53
CA GLU A 295 3.68 -13.58 -22.80
C GLU A 295 2.21 -13.93 -23.03
N THR A 296 1.31 -13.07 -22.56
CA THR A 296 -0.09 -13.08 -23.00
C THR A 296 -0.21 -12.31 -24.33
N PRO A 297 -1.01 -12.77 -25.30
CA PRO A 297 -1.23 -12.05 -26.56
C PRO A 297 -1.81 -10.65 -26.31
N ALA A 298 -1.61 -9.74 -27.26
CA ALA A 298 -2.25 -8.42 -27.27
C ALA A 298 -3.79 -8.56 -27.29
N ASP A 299 -4.40 -8.47 -26.12
CA ASP A 299 -5.84 -8.35 -25.91
C ASP A 299 -6.25 -6.87 -26.09
N ASP A 300 -7.31 -6.61 -26.86
CA ASP A 300 -7.84 -5.26 -27.07
C ASP A 300 -8.24 -4.58 -25.76
N LEU A 301 -8.65 -5.34 -24.73
CA LEU A 301 -8.90 -4.78 -23.39
C LEU A 301 -7.61 -4.40 -22.67
N ALA A 302 -6.53 -5.18 -22.85
CA ALA A 302 -5.21 -4.81 -22.34
C ALA A 302 -4.71 -3.52 -23.02
N LEU A 303 -4.93 -3.39 -24.33
CA LEU A 303 -4.65 -2.18 -25.10
C LEU A 303 -5.51 -0.99 -24.64
N PHE A 304 -6.79 -1.19 -24.34
CA PHE A 304 -7.67 -0.15 -23.78
C PHE A 304 -7.10 0.40 -22.46
N PHE A 305 -6.65 -0.48 -21.57
CA PHE A 305 -6.05 -0.06 -20.31
C PHE A 305 -4.68 0.59 -20.49
N GLU A 306 -3.83 0.13 -21.42
CA GLU A 306 -2.48 0.69 -21.64
C GLU A 306 -2.46 2.00 -22.45
N ALA A 307 -3.15 2.03 -23.59
CA ALA A 307 -3.07 3.11 -24.57
C ALA A 307 -4.08 4.24 -24.33
N GLY A 308 -5.04 4.06 -23.40
CA GLY A 308 -6.04 5.08 -23.09
C GLY A 308 -7.03 5.32 -24.23
N VAL A 309 -7.39 4.26 -24.96
CA VAL A 309 -8.29 4.31 -26.11
C VAL A 309 -9.71 4.77 -25.71
N SER A 310 -10.45 5.37 -26.64
CA SER A 310 -11.85 5.79 -26.45
C SER A 310 -12.78 4.60 -26.23
N GLY A 311 -13.86 4.82 -25.46
CA GLY A 311 -14.80 3.75 -25.07
C GLY A 311 -15.57 3.07 -26.22
N GLU A 312 -15.59 3.68 -27.41
CA GLU A 312 -16.27 3.16 -28.61
C GLU A 312 -15.69 1.81 -29.09
N ASP A 313 -14.39 1.54 -28.83
CA ASP A 313 -13.75 0.27 -29.20
C ASP A 313 -14.01 -0.85 -28.17
N LEU A 314 -14.58 -0.53 -27.00
CA LEU A 314 -14.78 -1.44 -25.87
C LEU A 314 -16.08 -2.25 -25.98
N GLU A 315 -17.11 -1.67 -26.61
CA GLU A 315 -18.47 -2.23 -26.69
C GLU A 315 -18.49 -3.66 -27.23
N GLY A 316 -17.76 -3.91 -28.32
CA GLY A 316 -17.76 -5.22 -28.95
C GLY A 316 -17.17 -6.32 -28.07
N ARG A 317 -16.18 -6.01 -27.22
CA ARG A 317 -15.51 -7.01 -26.35
C ARG A 317 -16.30 -7.26 -25.08
N LEU A 318 -16.93 -6.23 -24.52
CA LEU A 318 -17.81 -6.38 -23.37
C LEU A 318 -19.14 -7.07 -23.74
N ALA A 319 -19.52 -7.08 -25.02
CA ALA A 319 -20.71 -7.81 -25.49
C ALA A 319 -20.69 -9.31 -25.14
N GLU A 320 -19.50 -9.92 -25.09
CA GLU A 320 -19.34 -11.35 -24.76
C GLU A 320 -19.46 -11.66 -23.26
N VAL A 321 -19.47 -10.64 -22.40
CA VAL A 321 -19.60 -10.79 -20.94
C VAL A 321 -21.08 -10.91 -20.51
N GLY A 322 -22.00 -10.35 -21.30
CA GLY A 322 -23.43 -10.41 -21.01
C GLY A 322 -23.93 -9.36 -20.00
N PHE A 323 -23.33 -8.16 -19.98
CA PHE A 323 -23.82 -7.04 -19.17
C PHE A 323 -25.25 -6.65 -19.54
N ALA A 324 -26.09 -6.40 -18.53
CA ALA A 324 -27.44 -5.86 -18.69
C ALA A 324 -27.43 -4.37 -19.08
N ASP A 325 -26.45 -3.60 -18.57
CA ASP A 325 -26.24 -2.19 -18.91
C ASP A 325 -24.79 -1.97 -19.43
N PRO A 326 -24.53 -2.24 -20.73
CA PRO A 326 -23.20 -2.10 -21.31
C PRO A 326 -22.61 -0.69 -21.18
N GLU A 327 -23.44 0.35 -21.27
CA GLU A 327 -22.97 1.73 -21.13
C GLU A 327 -22.45 2.00 -19.71
N ARG A 328 -23.15 1.50 -18.69
CA ARG A 328 -22.68 1.59 -17.30
C ARG A 328 -21.44 0.75 -17.05
N ALA A 329 -21.34 -0.43 -17.65
CA ALA A 329 -20.14 -1.24 -17.59
C ALA A 329 -18.95 -0.45 -18.16
N ILE A 330 -19.07 0.12 -19.36
CA ILE A 330 -18.02 0.95 -19.99
C ILE A 330 -17.60 2.11 -19.07
N ARG A 331 -18.57 2.84 -18.48
CA ARG A 331 -18.26 3.91 -17.52
C ARG A 331 -17.49 3.40 -16.30
N THR A 332 -17.80 2.19 -15.83
CA THR A 332 -17.11 1.56 -14.69
C THR A 332 -15.70 1.12 -15.06
N PHE A 333 -15.49 0.55 -16.26
CA PHE A 333 -14.17 0.24 -16.78
C PHE A 333 -13.30 1.48 -16.99
N LEU A 334 -13.89 2.59 -17.44
CA LEU A 334 -13.22 3.89 -17.52
C LEU A 334 -12.83 4.41 -16.13
N ALA A 335 -13.75 4.35 -15.15
CA ALA A 335 -13.44 4.71 -13.76
C ALA A 335 -12.35 3.82 -13.15
N LEU A 336 -12.36 2.52 -13.48
CA LEU A 336 -11.31 1.60 -13.07
C LEU A 336 -9.96 1.95 -13.71
N ARG A 337 -9.92 2.33 -14.99
CA ARG A 337 -8.69 2.75 -15.68
C ARG A 337 -8.16 4.07 -15.13
N ASP A 338 -9.03 5.07 -15.04
CA ASP A 338 -8.67 6.46 -14.81
C ASP A 338 -8.57 6.79 -13.30
N GLY A 339 -9.22 5.99 -12.45
CA GLY A 339 -9.29 6.18 -11.00
C GLY A 339 -10.27 7.29 -10.59
N PRO A 340 -10.39 7.56 -9.28
CA PRO A 340 -11.23 8.66 -8.78
C PRO A 340 -10.76 10.03 -9.30
N PRO A 341 -11.62 11.06 -9.38
CA PRO A 341 -11.22 12.39 -9.81
C PRO A 341 -9.99 12.89 -9.03
N PHE A 342 -9.03 13.53 -9.71
CA PHE A 342 -7.74 13.98 -9.15
C PHE A 342 -6.73 12.87 -8.82
N ALA A 343 -7.09 11.60 -9.01
CA ALA A 343 -6.12 10.52 -9.22
C ALA A 343 -5.44 10.74 -10.57
N GLY A 344 -4.14 11.03 -10.59
CA GLY A 344 -3.41 10.95 -11.84
C GLY A 344 -3.42 9.50 -12.34
N PRO A 345 -3.67 9.23 -13.63
CA PRO A 345 -3.70 7.86 -14.11
C PRO A 345 -2.25 7.35 -14.21
N GLY A 346 -1.77 6.76 -13.11
CA GLY A 346 -0.41 6.25 -12.99
C GLY A 346 -0.15 5.14 -14.00
N ALA A 347 0.98 5.19 -14.71
CA ALA A 347 1.31 4.19 -15.72
C ALA A 347 1.44 2.77 -15.14
N GLY A 348 1.75 2.65 -13.84
CA GLY A 348 1.74 1.39 -13.10
C GLY A 348 0.33 0.78 -12.98
N ARG A 349 -0.69 1.58 -12.64
CA ARG A 349 -2.09 1.12 -12.52
C ARG A 349 -2.61 0.59 -13.86
N ARG A 350 -2.41 1.36 -14.94
CA ARG A 350 -2.83 0.98 -16.31
C ARG A 350 -2.22 -0.36 -16.74
N ARG A 351 -0.92 -0.55 -16.50
CA ARG A 351 -0.23 -1.82 -16.84
C ARG A 351 -0.68 -2.99 -15.97
N ALA A 352 -0.88 -2.77 -14.67
CA ALA A 352 -1.41 -3.81 -13.79
C ALA A 352 -2.84 -4.22 -14.20
N LEU A 353 -3.68 -3.27 -14.57
CA LEU A 353 -5.01 -3.54 -15.14
C LEU A 353 -4.94 -4.26 -16.48
N ALA A 354 -4.02 -3.87 -17.36
CA ALA A 354 -3.85 -4.54 -18.65
C ALA A 354 -3.43 -6.00 -18.50
N ARG A 355 -2.57 -6.32 -17.52
CA ARG A 355 -2.25 -7.71 -17.17
C ARG A 355 -3.44 -8.47 -16.57
N LEU A 356 -4.25 -7.79 -15.76
CA LEU A 356 -5.43 -8.37 -15.14
C LEU A 356 -6.59 -8.55 -16.13
N ALA A 357 -6.65 -7.74 -17.20
CA ALA A 357 -7.74 -7.64 -18.16
C ALA A 357 -8.29 -8.98 -18.68
N PRO A 358 -7.47 -9.89 -19.24
CA PRO A 358 -8.00 -11.15 -19.75
C PRO A 358 -8.59 -12.03 -18.65
N ILE A 359 -8.00 -11.99 -17.44
CA ILE A 359 -8.47 -12.76 -16.28
C ILE A 359 -9.78 -12.16 -15.76
N LEU A 360 -9.85 -10.82 -15.69
CA LEU A 360 -11.03 -10.07 -15.27
C LEU A 360 -12.23 -10.35 -16.18
N LEU A 361 -12.06 -10.32 -17.51
CA LEU A 361 -13.14 -10.63 -18.44
C LEU A 361 -13.69 -12.04 -18.26
N ASN A 362 -12.79 -13.02 -18.19
CA ASN A 362 -13.19 -14.42 -17.99
C ASN A 362 -13.90 -14.60 -16.65
N ALA A 363 -13.42 -13.97 -15.58
CA ALA A 363 -14.06 -14.05 -14.27
C ALA A 363 -15.41 -13.33 -14.20
N LEU A 364 -15.59 -12.22 -14.95
CA LEU A 364 -16.87 -11.52 -15.05
C LEU A 364 -17.91 -12.33 -15.82
N ARG A 365 -17.52 -13.07 -16.87
CA ARG A 365 -18.42 -13.96 -17.63
C ARG A 365 -19.06 -15.03 -16.75
N GLU A 366 -18.31 -15.51 -15.76
CA GLU A 366 -18.74 -16.54 -14.82
C GLU A 366 -19.38 -15.93 -13.54
N ALA A 367 -19.45 -14.60 -13.43
CA ALA A 367 -20.03 -13.94 -12.27
C ALA A 367 -21.57 -14.05 -12.29
N PRO A 368 -22.24 -14.26 -11.14
CA PRO A 368 -23.70 -14.35 -11.08
C PRO A 368 -24.43 -13.09 -11.56
N ASP A 369 -23.85 -11.92 -11.31
CA ASP A 369 -24.29 -10.63 -11.82
C ASP A 369 -23.04 -9.82 -12.23
N PRO A 370 -22.68 -9.77 -13.53
CA PRO A 370 -21.47 -9.10 -13.99
C PRO A 370 -21.52 -7.58 -13.78
N ASP A 371 -22.68 -6.94 -13.91
CA ASP A 371 -22.88 -5.51 -13.69
C ASP A 371 -22.64 -5.12 -12.23
N LEU A 372 -23.17 -5.90 -11.30
CA LEU A 372 -22.94 -5.71 -9.86
C LEU A 372 -21.48 -6.03 -9.48
N ALA A 373 -20.92 -7.10 -10.07
CA ALA A 373 -19.56 -7.54 -9.80
C ALA A 373 -18.53 -6.46 -10.17
N ILE A 374 -18.61 -5.90 -11.38
CA ILE A 374 -17.65 -4.88 -11.83
C ILE A 374 -17.80 -3.57 -11.05
N LEU A 375 -19.03 -3.19 -10.68
CA LEU A 375 -19.29 -2.01 -9.86
C LEU A 375 -18.65 -2.13 -8.47
N HIS A 376 -18.82 -3.26 -7.80
CA HIS A 376 -18.21 -3.48 -6.49
C HIS A 376 -16.69 -3.64 -6.59
N PHE A 377 -16.19 -4.25 -7.67
CA PHE A 377 -14.75 -4.36 -7.93
C PHE A 377 -14.09 -2.98 -8.09
N GLU A 378 -14.72 -2.07 -8.84
CA GLU A 378 -14.26 -0.68 -8.97
C GLU A 378 -14.23 0.03 -7.62
N ARG A 379 -15.31 -0.04 -6.84
CA ARG A 379 -15.38 0.58 -5.51
C ARG A 379 -14.37 0.02 -4.54
N PHE A 380 -14.15 -1.29 -4.56
CA PHE A 380 -13.12 -1.96 -3.77
C PHE A 380 -11.72 -1.48 -4.18
N ALA A 381 -11.44 -1.42 -5.48
CA ALA A 381 -10.16 -0.94 -5.98
C ALA A 381 -9.91 0.53 -5.63
N ALA A 382 -10.97 1.36 -5.57
CA ALA A 382 -10.88 2.74 -5.11
C ALA A 382 -10.61 2.82 -3.59
N ALA A 383 -11.25 1.98 -2.78
CA ALA A 383 -11.09 1.95 -1.33
C ALA A 383 -9.74 1.37 -0.87
N ALA A 384 -9.18 0.40 -1.60
CA ALA A 384 -7.93 -0.28 -1.24
C ALA A 384 -6.67 0.60 -1.30
N GLY A 385 -6.72 1.80 -1.90
CA GLY A 385 -5.63 2.77 -1.98
C GLY A 385 -4.46 2.36 -2.91
N ALA A 386 -3.91 1.16 -2.75
CA ALA A 386 -2.77 0.62 -3.49
C ALA A 386 -3.17 -0.23 -4.72
N ALA A 387 -4.09 0.30 -5.54
CA ALA A 387 -4.78 -0.48 -6.58
C ALA A 387 -3.85 -1.21 -7.56
N ALA A 388 -2.69 -0.64 -7.93
CA ALA A 388 -1.74 -1.32 -8.82
C ALA A 388 -1.16 -2.60 -8.20
N ALA A 389 -0.86 -2.58 -6.89
CA ALA A 389 -0.39 -3.76 -6.18
C ALA A 389 -1.50 -4.81 -6.06
N THR A 390 -2.72 -4.38 -5.74
CA THR A 390 -3.90 -5.26 -5.69
C THR A 390 -4.17 -5.92 -7.04
N PHE A 391 -4.12 -5.18 -8.15
CA PHE A 391 -4.32 -5.74 -9.48
C PHE A 391 -3.20 -6.72 -9.87
N THR A 392 -1.96 -6.41 -9.51
CA THR A 392 -0.83 -7.32 -9.75
C THR A 392 -1.01 -8.62 -8.97
N LEU A 393 -1.35 -8.53 -7.68
CA LEU A 393 -1.63 -9.69 -6.84
C LEU A 393 -2.78 -10.55 -7.39
N LEU A 394 -3.87 -9.92 -7.83
CA LEU A 394 -5.01 -10.61 -8.42
C LEU A 394 -4.68 -11.23 -9.78
N ALA A 395 -3.78 -10.63 -10.56
CA ALA A 395 -3.28 -11.21 -11.79
C ALA A 395 -2.38 -12.43 -11.53
N GLU A 396 -1.59 -12.41 -10.45
CA GLU A 396 -0.78 -13.54 -10.00
C GLU A 396 -1.60 -14.66 -9.33
N ARG A 397 -2.83 -14.36 -8.88
CA ARG A 397 -3.75 -15.28 -8.22
C ARG A 397 -5.16 -15.25 -8.85
N PRO A 398 -5.33 -15.76 -10.08
CA PRO A 398 -6.60 -15.71 -10.81
C PRO A 398 -7.80 -16.28 -10.04
N GLU A 399 -7.59 -17.33 -9.24
CA GLU A 399 -8.66 -17.96 -8.47
C GLU A 399 -9.23 -17.01 -7.40
N ALA A 400 -8.39 -16.15 -6.83
CA ALA A 400 -8.82 -15.15 -5.87
C ALA A 400 -9.69 -14.07 -6.54
N LEU A 401 -9.36 -13.65 -7.77
CA LEU A 401 -10.19 -12.74 -8.55
C LEU A 401 -11.56 -13.36 -8.85
N THR A 402 -11.60 -14.62 -9.29
CA THR A 402 -12.87 -15.32 -9.57
C THR A 402 -13.76 -15.37 -8.32
N ARG A 403 -13.20 -15.71 -7.15
CA ARG A 403 -13.95 -15.74 -5.88
C ARG A 403 -14.46 -14.36 -5.49
N LEU A 404 -13.61 -13.34 -5.66
CA LEU A 404 -13.94 -11.95 -5.37
C LEU A 404 -15.12 -11.46 -6.22
N LEU A 405 -15.07 -11.67 -7.54
CA LEU A 405 -16.14 -11.26 -8.45
C LEU A 405 -17.41 -12.08 -8.24
N ARG A 406 -17.29 -13.36 -7.89
CA ARG A 406 -18.44 -14.18 -7.51
C ARG A 406 -19.12 -13.62 -6.25
N LEU A 407 -18.37 -13.25 -5.21
CA LEU A 407 -18.93 -12.56 -4.04
C LEU A 407 -19.62 -11.26 -4.46
N PHE A 408 -18.93 -10.43 -5.24
CA PHE A 408 -19.40 -9.12 -5.66
C PHE A 408 -20.68 -9.16 -6.51
N GLY A 409 -20.83 -10.19 -7.35
CA GLY A 409 -22.06 -10.46 -8.09
C GLY A 409 -23.14 -11.19 -7.28
N SER A 410 -22.83 -11.73 -6.10
CA SER A 410 -23.79 -12.52 -5.29
C SER A 410 -24.41 -11.74 -4.13
N SER A 411 -23.67 -10.82 -3.50
CA SER A 411 -24.10 -10.21 -2.24
C SER A 411 -23.65 -8.76 -2.09
N GLU A 412 -24.59 -7.83 -2.16
CA GLU A 412 -24.31 -6.41 -1.90
C GLU A 412 -23.83 -6.18 -0.45
N SER A 413 -24.46 -6.81 0.54
CA SER A 413 -24.12 -6.60 1.95
C SER A 413 -22.69 -7.05 2.28
N LEU A 414 -22.27 -8.22 1.81
CA LEU A 414 -20.90 -8.72 2.04
C LEU A 414 -19.88 -7.94 1.20
N SER A 415 -20.25 -7.52 -0.01
CA SER A 415 -19.41 -6.62 -0.83
C SER A 415 -19.10 -5.33 -0.09
N GLN A 416 -20.09 -4.73 0.56
CA GLN A 416 -19.90 -3.50 1.34
C GLN A 416 -18.94 -3.70 2.53
N VAL A 417 -18.94 -4.87 3.18
CA VAL A 417 -17.97 -5.18 4.24
C VAL A 417 -16.55 -5.13 3.70
N LEU A 418 -16.30 -5.79 2.56
CA LEU A 418 -14.96 -5.84 1.96
C LEU A 418 -14.52 -4.48 1.40
N ILE A 419 -15.43 -3.70 0.82
CA ILE A 419 -15.15 -2.34 0.34
C ILE A 419 -14.77 -1.42 1.52
N GLN A 420 -15.45 -1.56 2.67
CA GLN A 420 -15.14 -0.78 3.88
C GLN A 420 -13.87 -1.25 4.58
N GLN A 421 -13.46 -2.51 4.39
CA GLN A 421 -12.30 -3.13 5.03
C GLN A 421 -11.46 -3.92 4.01
N PRO A 422 -10.71 -3.23 3.12
CA PRO A 422 -9.93 -3.90 2.07
C PRO A 422 -8.86 -4.87 2.59
N ASP A 423 -8.42 -4.70 3.84
CA ASP A 423 -7.47 -5.58 4.53
C ASP A 423 -7.98 -7.03 4.70
N LEU A 424 -9.26 -7.29 4.43
CA LEU A 424 -9.87 -8.63 4.44
C LEU A 424 -9.65 -9.40 3.12
N LEU A 425 -8.97 -8.82 2.13
CA LEU A 425 -8.60 -9.49 0.88
C LEU A 425 -7.88 -10.85 1.07
N PRO A 426 -7.03 -11.08 2.10
CA PRO A 426 -6.38 -12.38 2.30
C PRO A 426 -7.33 -13.58 2.41
N PHE A 427 -8.57 -13.39 2.88
CA PHE A 427 -9.58 -14.47 2.92
C PHE A 427 -9.89 -15.07 1.53
N PHE A 428 -9.63 -14.33 0.46
CA PHE A 428 -9.84 -14.78 -0.92
C PHE A 428 -8.60 -15.50 -1.49
N LEU A 429 -7.43 -15.23 -0.91
CA LEU A 429 -6.15 -15.85 -1.28
C LEU A 429 -6.01 -17.23 -0.61
N GLU A 430 -6.41 -17.33 0.67
CA GLU A 430 -6.20 -18.51 1.53
C GLU A 430 -7.53 -19.18 1.88
N VAL A 431 -8.11 -19.92 0.92
CA VAL A 431 -9.44 -20.56 1.10
C VAL A 431 -9.44 -21.67 2.14
N ASP A 432 -8.29 -22.28 2.41
CA ASP A 432 -8.17 -23.32 3.44
C ASP A 432 -8.62 -22.80 4.83
N GLU A 433 -8.44 -21.49 5.12
CA GLU A 433 -8.94 -20.86 6.34
C GLU A 433 -10.47 -20.63 6.35
N VAL A 434 -11.09 -20.58 5.18
CA VAL A 434 -12.54 -20.44 4.99
C VAL A 434 -13.23 -21.80 5.13
N GLU A 435 -12.56 -22.89 4.75
CA GLU A 435 -13.07 -24.26 4.80
C GLU A 435 -13.17 -24.82 6.22
N VAL A 436 -12.35 -24.33 7.17
CA VAL A 436 -12.39 -24.80 8.57
C VAL A 436 -13.45 -24.01 9.36
N PRO A 437 -14.55 -24.65 9.79
CA PRO A 437 -15.55 -23.98 10.62
C PRO A 437 -14.95 -23.62 11.97
N ARG A 438 -15.09 -22.35 12.38
CA ARG A 438 -14.64 -21.90 13.70
C ARG A 438 -15.70 -22.17 14.74
N GLY A 439 -15.33 -22.89 15.79
CA GLY A 439 -16.21 -23.15 16.92
C GLY A 439 -16.43 -21.91 17.79
N ARG A 440 -17.47 -21.95 18.64
CA ARG A 440 -17.79 -20.89 19.60
C ARG A 440 -16.58 -20.45 20.44
N GLY A 441 -15.82 -21.40 20.97
CA GLY A 441 -14.67 -21.11 21.85
C GLY A 441 -13.55 -20.34 21.12
N GLU A 442 -13.28 -20.71 19.87
CA GLU A 442 -12.28 -20.05 19.03
C GLU A 442 -12.72 -18.62 18.66
N LEU A 443 -13.97 -18.46 18.23
CA LEU A 443 -14.55 -17.14 17.92
C LEU A 443 -14.56 -16.23 19.14
N LEU A 444 -14.91 -16.76 20.32
CA LEU A 444 -14.91 -16.00 21.56
C LEU A 444 -13.50 -15.55 21.95
N GLN A 445 -12.51 -16.43 21.83
CA GLN A 445 -11.12 -16.10 22.14
C GLN A 445 -10.59 -15.00 21.21
N ALA A 446 -10.76 -15.17 19.89
CA ALA A 446 -10.32 -14.19 18.90
C ALA A 446 -11.04 -12.84 19.05
N LEU A 447 -12.34 -12.85 19.37
CA LEU A 447 -13.11 -11.64 19.63
C LEU A 447 -12.62 -10.91 20.88
N ARG A 448 -12.32 -11.65 21.97
CA ARG A 448 -11.77 -11.06 23.20
C ARG A 448 -10.40 -10.43 22.96
N GLU A 449 -9.55 -11.07 22.16
CA GLU A 449 -8.25 -10.50 21.77
C GLU A 449 -8.42 -9.22 20.95
N ALA A 450 -9.30 -9.22 19.94
CA ALA A 450 -9.58 -8.06 19.11
C ALA A 450 -10.15 -6.87 19.91
N VAL A 451 -11.05 -7.14 20.86
CA VAL A 451 -11.63 -6.12 21.75
C VAL A 451 -10.62 -5.65 22.80
N GLY A 452 -9.81 -6.56 23.35
CA GLY A 452 -8.79 -6.26 24.35
C GLY A 452 -7.65 -5.39 23.81
N ALA A 453 -7.29 -5.56 22.54
CA ALA A 453 -6.31 -4.74 21.85
C ALA A 453 -6.79 -3.30 21.57
N ALA A 454 -8.10 -3.05 21.60
CA ALA A 454 -8.67 -1.73 21.35
C ALA A 454 -8.64 -0.83 22.60
N PRO A 455 -8.40 0.49 22.45
CA PRO A 455 -8.50 1.46 23.54
C PRO A 455 -9.87 1.38 24.24
N ALA A 456 -9.89 1.66 25.55
CA ALA A 456 -11.13 1.66 26.33
C ALA A 456 -12.17 2.66 25.78
N GLY A 457 -13.45 2.40 26.05
CA GLY A 457 -14.55 3.23 25.57
C GLY A 457 -15.12 2.76 24.23
N SER A 458 -15.45 3.69 23.33
CA SER A 458 -16.15 3.40 22.08
C SER A 458 -15.34 2.54 21.09
N SER A 459 -14.01 2.58 21.15
CA SER A 459 -13.15 1.78 20.26
C SER A 459 -13.31 0.27 20.46
N ARG A 460 -13.61 -0.18 21.69
CA ARG A 460 -13.96 -1.59 21.98
C ARG A 460 -15.28 -2.00 21.31
N LEU A 461 -16.23 -1.08 21.24
CA LEU A 461 -17.53 -1.32 20.57
C LEU A 461 -17.35 -1.43 19.04
N ASP A 462 -16.48 -0.61 18.46
CA ASP A 462 -16.12 -0.69 17.04
C ASP A 462 -15.37 -2.00 16.73
N ALA A 463 -14.44 -2.42 17.60
CA ALA A 463 -13.70 -3.67 17.44
C ALA A 463 -14.63 -4.90 17.38
N LEU A 464 -15.63 -4.97 18.27
CA LEU A 464 -16.65 -6.03 18.25
C LEU A 464 -17.39 -6.07 16.91
N ARG A 465 -17.80 -4.92 16.38
CA ARG A 465 -18.53 -4.82 15.10
C ARG A 465 -17.66 -5.20 13.91
N ARG A 466 -16.40 -4.75 13.87
CA ARG A 466 -15.45 -5.12 12.82
C ARG A 466 -15.21 -6.63 12.81
N PHE A 467 -14.98 -7.23 13.97
CA PHE A 467 -14.82 -8.68 14.09
C PHE A 467 -16.06 -9.45 13.61
N LYS A 468 -17.25 -8.99 14.02
CA LYS A 468 -18.53 -9.59 13.58
C LYS A 468 -18.68 -9.54 12.06
N LYS A 469 -18.49 -8.37 11.44
CA LYS A 469 -18.57 -8.20 9.98
C LYS A 469 -17.54 -9.07 9.24
N ALA A 470 -16.28 -9.09 9.71
CA ALA A 470 -15.24 -9.92 9.11
C ALA A 470 -15.55 -11.42 9.21
N SER A 471 -16.12 -11.86 10.34
CA SER A 471 -16.55 -13.23 10.53
C SER A 471 -17.73 -13.60 9.62
N GLU A 472 -18.71 -12.71 9.45
CA GLU A 472 -19.81 -12.90 8.50
C GLU A 472 -19.34 -12.93 7.05
N LEU A 473 -18.35 -12.11 6.67
CA LEU A 473 -17.73 -12.17 5.35
C LEU A 473 -17.10 -13.54 5.11
N ARG A 474 -16.36 -14.09 6.08
CA ARG A 474 -15.77 -15.43 5.98
C ARG A 474 -16.84 -16.51 5.84
N ILE A 475 -17.87 -16.48 6.70
CA ILE A 475 -18.98 -17.46 6.65
C ILE A 475 -19.71 -17.36 5.30
N GLY A 476 -20.04 -16.15 4.87
CA GLY A 476 -20.71 -15.88 3.61
C GLY A 476 -19.89 -16.25 2.38
N LEU A 477 -18.57 -16.11 2.43
CA LEU A 477 -17.68 -16.60 1.38
C LEU A 477 -17.74 -18.13 1.28
N GLY A 478 -17.72 -18.84 2.41
CA GLY A 478 -17.88 -20.29 2.45
C GLY A 478 -19.22 -20.76 1.88
N ASP A 479 -20.31 -20.06 2.23
CA ASP A 479 -21.67 -20.28 1.71
C ASP A 479 -21.74 -20.07 0.18
N ILE A 480 -21.31 -18.91 -0.32
CA ILE A 480 -21.36 -18.55 -1.75
C ILE A 480 -20.50 -19.47 -2.62
N LEU A 481 -19.36 -19.94 -2.09
CA LEU A 481 -18.47 -20.87 -2.79
C LEU A 481 -18.92 -22.34 -2.67
N GLY A 482 -20.00 -22.64 -1.95
CA GLY A 482 -20.52 -24.00 -1.75
C GLY A 482 -19.61 -24.87 -0.87
N LYS A 483 -18.85 -24.24 0.02
CA LYS A 483 -17.92 -24.89 0.97
C LYS A 483 -18.57 -25.18 2.32
N ALA A 484 -19.65 -24.49 2.66
CA ALA A 484 -20.47 -24.77 3.82
C ALA A 484 -21.92 -25.00 3.38
N ASP A 485 -22.58 -26.01 3.94
CA ASP A 485 -24.01 -26.20 3.75
C ASP A 485 -24.81 -25.28 4.70
N THR A 486 -26.13 -25.23 4.50
CA THR A 486 -27.01 -24.36 5.29
C THR A 486 -26.89 -24.60 6.79
N ILE A 487 -26.73 -25.86 7.22
CA ILE A 487 -26.63 -26.22 8.64
C ILE A 487 -25.31 -25.68 9.21
N ALA A 488 -24.19 -25.91 8.53
CA ALA A 488 -22.89 -25.39 8.93
C ALA A 488 -22.86 -23.85 8.98
N VAL A 489 -23.55 -23.17 8.06
CA VAL A 489 -23.71 -21.71 8.07
C VAL A 489 -24.49 -21.27 9.31
N GLN A 490 -25.64 -21.89 9.59
CA GLN A 490 -26.46 -21.57 10.77
C GLN A 490 -25.72 -21.81 12.08
N GLU A 491 -24.94 -22.90 12.18
CA GLU A 491 -24.11 -23.19 13.35
C GLU A 491 -23.02 -22.13 13.56
N GLN A 492 -22.34 -21.71 12.49
CA GLN A 492 -21.29 -20.69 12.59
C GLN A 492 -21.85 -19.30 12.91
N LEU A 493 -22.99 -18.91 12.33
CA LEU A 493 -23.68 -17.66 12.67
C LEU A 493 -24.15 -17.67 14.13
N THR A 494 -24.64 -18.80 14.61
CA THR A 494 -25.01 -18.99 16.02
C THR A 494 -23.81 -18.87 16.94
N ALA A 495 -22.71 -19.55 16.63
CA ALA A 495 -21.47 -19.47 17.41
C ALA A 495 -20.91 -18.04 17.46
N LEU A 496 -21.00 -17.30 16.36
CA LEU A 496 -20.61 -15.89 16.29
C LEU A 496 -21.51 -15.00 17.17
N ALA A 497 -22.83 -15.20 17.12
CA ALA A 497 -23.79 -14.46 17.94
C ALA A 497 -23.56 -14.71 19.43
N GLU A 498 -23.33 -15.96 19.83
CA GLU A 498 -23.01 -16.33 21.21
C GLU A 498 -21.70 -15.69 21.69
N ALA A 499 -20.65 -15.68 20.85
CA ALA A 499 -19.39 -15.01 21.17
C ALA A 499 -19.57 -13.49 21.35
N CYS A 500 -20.38 -12.86 20.48
CA CYS A 500 -20.73 -11.44 20.57
C CYS A 500 -21.52 -11.13 21.85
N LEU A 501 -22.51 -11.95 22.20
CA LEU A 501 -23.33 -11.81 23.41
C LEU A 501 -22.47 -11.92 24.67
N GLU A 502 -21.59 -12.91 24.74
CA GLU A 502 -20.74 -13.08 25.92
C GLU A 502 -19.73 -11.94 26.07
N THR A 503 -19.13 -11.50 24.97
CA THR A 503 -18.22 -10.35 25.00
C THR A 503 -18.95 -9.06 25.40
N ALA A 504 -20.17 -8.85 24.90
CA ALA A 504 -21.00 -7.71 25.29
C ALA A 504 -21.41 -7.76 26.77
N LEU A 505 -21.71 -8.95 27.30
CA LEU A 505 -22.02 -9.16 28.71
C LEU A 505 -20.83 -8.81 29.60
N VAL A 506 -19.62 -9.27 29.25
CA VAL A 506 -18.38 -8.93 29.98
C VAL A 506 -18.16 -7.42 30.02
N LEU A 507 -18.22 -6.75 28.87
CA LEU A 507 -18.05 -5.30 28.79
C LEU A 507 -19.11 -4.54 29.59
N ALA A 508 -20.37 -4.99 29.55
CA ALA A 508 -21.45 -4.41 30.34
C ALA A 508 -21.23 -4.61 31.84
N SER A 509 -20.80 -5.80 32.26
CA SER A 509 -20.49 -6.12 33.65
C SER A 509 -19.34 -5.27 34.18
N GLU A 510 -18.27 -5.09 33.41
CA GLU A 510 -17.15 -4.21 33.77
C GLU A 510 -17.61 -2.76 34.02
N GLU A 511 -18.43 -2.21 33.12
CA GLU A 511 -18.93 -0.84 33.25
C GLU A 511 -19.88 -0.67 34.45
N VAL A 512 -20.79 -1.63 34.66
CA VAL A 512 -21.72 -1.59 35.81
C VAL A 512 -20.95 -1.79 37.12
N GLN A 513 -19.96 -2.68 37.17
CA GLN A 513 -19.13 -2.91 38.33
C GLN A 513 -18.29 -1.68 38.69
N ALA A 514 -17.73 -0.97 37.71
CA ALA A 514 -16.99 0.27 37.97
C ALA A 514 -17.88 1.32 38.67
N ARG A 515 -19.14 1.42 38.25
CA ARG A 515 -20.11 2.39 38.79
C ARG A 515 -20.71 1.99 40.14
N HIS A 516 -21.03 0.71 40.32
CA HIS A 516 -21.83 0.24 41.45
C HIS A 516 -21.11 -0.72 42.40
N GLY A 517 -19.86 -1.06 42.11
CA GLY A 517 -19.06 -2.01 42.88
C GLY A 517 -19.43 -3.47 42.55
N LEU A 518 -18.60 -4.40 43.00
CA LEU A 518 -18.83 -5.83 42.78
C LEU A 518 -20.04 -6.33 43.59
N LEU A 519 -20.89 -7.15 42.96
CA LEU A 519 -21.91 -7.94 43.64
C LEU A 519 -21.41 -9.37 43.83
N ALA A 520 -20.94 -9.70 45.04
CA ALA A 520 -20.38 -11.02 45.34
C ALA A 520 -21.49 -12.07 45.51
N GLY A 521 -21.24 -13.30 45.06
CA GLY A 521 -22.15 -14.43 45.25
C GLY A 521 -23.37 -14.44 44.33
N ALA A 522 -23.40 -13.59 43.29
CA ALA A 522 -24.47 -13.56 42.30
C ALA A 522 -23.92 -13.74 40.87
N ALA A 523 -24.72 -14.29 39.98
CA ALA A 523 -24.35 -14.58 38.60
C ALA A 523 -25.51 -14.32 37.65
N CYS A 524 -25.22 -13.99 36.39
CA CYS A 524 -26.20 -13.75 35.34
C CYS A 524 -25.93 -14.66 34.14
N ALA A 525 -27.02 -15.09 33.48
CA ALA A 525 -26.99 -15.84 32.25
C ALA A 525 -27.92 -15.19 31.20
N ILE A 526 -27.57 -15.39 29.93
CA ILE A 526 -28.39 -15.02 28.78
C ILE A 526 -28.97 -16.30 28.19
N LEU A 527 -30.30 -16.37 28.11
CA LEU A 527 -31.02 -17.46 27.46
C LEU A 527 -31.38 -17.04 26.04
N GLY A 528 -30.86 -17.75 25.05
CA GLY A 528 -31.26 -17.57 23.65
C GLY A 528 -32.59 -18.27 23.36
N LEU A 529 -33.52 -17.55 22.74
CA LEU A 529 -34.82 -18.05 22.31
C LEU A 529 -34.92 -17.99 20.78
N GLY A 530 -36.08 -18.38 20.23
CA GLY A 530 -36.34 -18.28 18.79
C GLY A 530 -35.26 -18.97 17.95
N LYS A 531 -34.79 -18.29 16.90
CA LYS A 531 -33.75 -18.81 16.01
C LYS A 531 -32.40 -18.98 16.70
N LEU A 532 -32.07 -18.12 17.66
CA LEU A 532 -30.82 -18.23 18.44
C LEU A 532 -30.84 -19.52 19.28
N GLY A 533 -31.95 -19.76 19.98
CA GLY A 533 -32.13 -20.97 20.80
C GLY A 533 -32.20 -22.26 19.97
N GLY A 534 -32.78 -22.18 18.76
CA GLY A 534 -32.82 -23.29 17.80
C GLY A 534 -31.52 -23.51 17.03
N ARG A 535 -30.53 -22.61 17.14
CA ARG A 535 -29.29 -22.59 16.33
C ARG A 535 -29.56 -22.46 14.82
N GLU A 536 -30.60 -21.72 14.45
CA GLU A 536 -31.11 -21.53 13.08
C GLU A 536 -30.93 -20.08 12.59
N LEU A 537 -29.89 -19.39 13.07
CA LEU A 537 -29.65 -17.99 12.68
C LEU A 537 -29.34 -17.84 11.19
N ASN A 538 -29.83 -16.76 10.61
CA ASN A 538 -29.44 -16.27 9.28
C ASN A 538 -28.77 -14.88 9.40
N TYR A 539 -28.16 -14.39 8.32
CA TYR A 539 -27.37 -13.14 8.30
C TYR A 539 -28.11 -11.88 8.79
N GLN A 540 -29.46 -11.88 8.78
CA GLN A 540 -30.29 -10.75 9.20
C GLN A 540 -31.13 -11.05 10.45
N SER A 541 -30.81 -12.11 11.19
CA SER A 541 -31.60 -12.49 12.36
C SER A 541 -31.41 -11.51 13.53
N ASP A 542 -32.52 -11.18 14.16
CA ASP A 542 -32.53 -10.54 15.48
C ASP A 542 -32.16 -11.57 16.56
N LEU A 543 -31.61 -11.12 17.69
CA LEU A 543 -31.28 -11.97 18.82
C LEU A 543 -32.40 -11.92 19.87
N ASP A 544 -33.23 -12.95 19.89
CA ASP A 544 -34.25 -13.17 20.92
C ASP A 544 -33.58 -13.67 22.20
N VAL A 545 -33.54 -12.85 23.25
CA VAL A 545 -32.84 -13.19 24.51
C VAL A 545 -33.63 -12.84 25.76
N VAL A 546 -33.42 -13.62 26.82
CA VAL A 546 -33.87 -13.33 28.17
C VAL A 546 -32.69 -13.36 29.13
N PHE A 547 -32.62 -12.38 30.02
CA PHE A 547 -31.60 -12.33 31.06
C PHE A 547 -32.16 -12.93 32.35
N VAL A 548 -31.43 -13.89 32.93
CA VAL A 548 -31.74 -14.47 34.24
C VAL A 548 -30.55 -14.30 35.16
N TYR A 549 -30.80 -14.22 36.46
CA TYR A 549 -29.74 -14.13 37.46
C TYR A 549 -30.09 -14.92 38.72
N SER A 550 -29.06 -15.39 39.41
CA SER A 550 -29.16 -16.04 40.71
C SER A 550 -28.43 -15.22 41.78
N GLY A 551 -28.90 -15.29 43.01
CA GLY A 551 -28.31 -14.63 44.17
C GLY A 551 -29.04 -13.34 44.55
N GLU A 552 -28.86 -12.96 45.82
CA GLU A 552 -29.47 -11.77 46.42
C GLU A 552 -28.39 -10.86 47.01
N GLY A 553 -28.81 -9.67 47.42
CA GLY A 553 -27.98 -8.72 48.14
C GLY A 553 -27.81 -7.38 47.43
N THR A 554 -26.82 -6.62 47.90
CA THR A 554 -26.50 -5.27 47.45
C THR A 554 -25.03 -5.23 47.04
N SER A 555 -24.75 -4.59 45.91
CA SER A 555 -23.38 -4.39 45.41
C SER A 555 -22.56 -3.53 46.37
N ALA A 556 -21.24 -3.74 46.39
CA ALA A 556 -20.33 -3.12 47.36
C ALA A 556 -20.25 -1.57 47.29
N GLY A 557 -20.82 -0.95 46.25
CA GLY A 557 -20.73 0.48 45.99
C GLY A 557 -19.49 0.84 45.17
N GLY A 558 -19.70 1.59 44.09
CA GLY A 558 -18.64 2.13 43.24
C GLY A 558 -18.72 3.65 43.17
N GLU A 559 -18.41 4.24 42.02
CA GLU A 559 -18.47 5.69 41.78
C GLU A 559 -19.81 6.37 42.14
N VAL A 560 -20.92 5.63 42.01
CA VAL A 560 -22.29 6.15 42.22
C VAL A 560 -23.08 5.37 43.28
N GLY A 561 -22.41 4.55 44.09
CA GLY A 561 -23.02 3.81 45.21
C GLY A 561 -23.61 2.45 44.83
N GLY A 562 -24.00 1.68 45.85
CA GLY A 562 -24.47 0.29 45.71
C GLY A 562 -25.96 0.20 45.36
N VAL A 563 -26.31 -0.83 44.60
CA VAL A 563 -27.68 -1.16 44.18
C VAL A 563 -28.03 -2.61 44.47
N SER A 564 -29.33 -2.91 44.58
CA SER A 564 -29.85 -4.28 44.76
C SER A 564 -29.48 -5.20 43.59
N ALA A 565 -29.46 -6.52 43.81
CA ALA A 565 -29.21 -7.51 42.76
C ALA A 565 -30.13 -7.35 41.53
N ALA A 566 -31.43 -7.13 41.77
CA ALA A 566 -32.42 -6.92 40.70
C ALA A 566 -32.10 -5.70 39.83
N GLU A 567 -31.74 -4.58 40.48
CA GLU A 567 -31.36 -3.36 39.78
C GLU A 567 -29.99 -3.53 39.08
N TYR A 568 -29.02 -4.18 39.73
CA TYR A 568 -27.69 -4.43 39.20
C TYR A 568 -27.76 -5.20 37.88
N PHE A 569 -28.44 -6.35 37.87
CA PHE A 569 -28.54 -7.18 36.66
C PHE A 569 -29.48 -6.59 35.61
N SER A 570 -30.48 -5.80 36.00
CA SER A 570 -31.27 -5.03 35.02
C SER A 570 -30.41 -4.00 34.29
N LYS A 571 -29.47 -3.33 34.99
CA LYS A 571 -28.50 -2.42 34.33
C LYS A 571 -27.51 -3.18 33.45
N VAL A 572 -27.02 -4.35 33.88
CA VAL A 572 -26.14 -5.20 33.05
C VAL A 572 -26.86 -5.64 31.77
N ALA A 573 -28.11 -6.12 31.88
CA ALA A 573 -28.91 -6.54 30.74
C ALA A 573 -29.17 -5.38 29.76
N ASP A 574 -29.57 -4.22 30.27
CA ASP A 574 -29.80 -3.01 29.46
C ASP A 574 -28.53 -2.57 28.75
N ARG A 575 -27.40 -2.58 29.46
CA ARG A 575 -26.12 -2.20 28.88
C ARG A 575 -25.63 -3.20 27.83
N THR A 576 -25.80 -4.49 28.07
CA THR A 576 -25.48 -5.56 27.09
C THR A 576 -26.27 -5.36 25.80
N ALA A 577 -27.59 -5.16 25.90
CA ALA A 577 -28.44 -4.89 24.74
C ALA A 577 -28.02 -3.61 24.00
N LYS A 578 -27.69 -2.53 24.74
CA LYS A 578 -27.19 -1.27 24.14
C LYS A 578 -25.85 -1.43 23.43
N ILE A 579 -24.92 -2.19 23.98
CA ILE A 579 -23.60 -2.45 23.37
C ILE A 579 -23.78 -3.07 21.97
N LEU A 580 -24.74 -3.98 21.81
CA LEU A 580 -25.01 -4.65 20.53
C LEU A 580 -25.82 -3.80 19.56
N THR A 581 -26.81 -3.04 20.06
CA THR A 581 -27.78 -2.29 19.23
C THR A 581 -27.35 -0.88 18.85
N THR A 582 -26.47 -0.23 19.62
CA THR A 582 -26.05 1.16 19.36
C THR A 582 -25.41 1.28 17.98
N ILE A 583 -25.78 2.30 17.21
CA ILE A 583 -25.14 2.57 15.91
C ILE A 583 -23.85 3.34 16.16
N THR A 584 -22.72 2.76 15.75
CA THR A 584 -21.40 3.40 15.74
C THR A 584 -21.02 3.76 14.30
N ARG A 585 -19.79 4.25 14.08
CA ARG A 585 -19.24 4.36 12.71
C ARG A 585 -19.22 3.02 11.97
N GLU A 586 -19.18 1.91 12.70
CA GLU A 586 -19.22 0.54 12.16
C GLU A 586 -20.65 -0.02 12.06
N GLY A 587 -21.69 0.77 12.31
CA GLY A 587 -23.08 0.30 12.35
C GLY A 587 -23.45 -0.33 13.69
N ALA A 588 -24.46 -1.22 13.68
CA ALA A 588 -24.88 -2.02 14.83
C ALA A 588 -24.33 -3.45 14.72
N ALA A 589 -24.11 -4.13 15.85
CA ALA A 589 -23.65 -5.53 15.84
C ALA A 589 -24.83 -6.48 15.59
N TYR A 590 -25.87 -6.36 16.43
CA TYR A 590 -27.12 -7.10 16.32
C TYR A 590 -28.30 -6.25 16.82
N ARG A 591 -29.48 -6.52 16.29
CA ARG A 591 -30.73 -6.16 16.96
C ARG A 591 -31.00 -7.18 18.06
N VAL A 592 -31.45 -6.72 19.22
CA VAL A 592 -31.70 -7.55 20.39
C VAL A 592 -33.16 -7.40 20.80
N ASP A 593 -33.89 -8.50 20.82
CA ASP A 593 -35.27 -8.56 21.27
C ASP A 593 -35.35 -9.22 22.65
N THR A 594 -35.97 -8.51 23.60
CA THR A 594 -36.15 -8.97 24.99
C THR A 594 -37.62 -9.11 25.38
N ARG A 595 -38.54 -9.08 24.40
CA ARG A 595 -39.99 -9.04 24.65
C ARG A 595 -40.57 -10.34 25.20
N LEU A 596 -39.88 -11.46 25.00
CA LEU A 596 -40.32 -12.79 25.44
C LEU A 596 -40.06 -13.09 26.93
N ARG A 597 -39.53 -12.12 27.69
CA ARG A 597 -39.35 -12.26 29.14
C ARG A 597 -40.68 -12.22 29.91
N PRO A 598 -40.76 -12.82 31.12
CA PRO A 598 -41.91 -12.69 32.01
C PRO A 598 -42.34 -11.22 32.20
N GLY A 599 -43.65 -10.97 32.02
CA GLY A 599 -44.22 -9.60 32.07
C GLY A 599 -43.98 -8.75 30.82
N GLY A 600 -43.34 -9.28 29.78
CA GLY A 600 -43.08 -8.61 28.51
C GLY A 600 -42.33 -7.29 28.69
N THR A 601 -42.72 -6.25 27.95
CA THR A 601 -42.07 -4.92 28.04
C THR A 601 -42.23 -4.24 29.39
N LYS A 602 -43.21 -4.67 30.22
CA LYS A 602 -43.47 -4.13 31.56
C LYS A 602 -42.72 -4.87 32.66
N GLY A 603 -42.17 -6.05 32.38
CA GLY A 603 -41.39 -6.84 33.32
C GLY A 603 -39.95 -6.34 33.46
N LEU A 604 -39.31 -6.68 34.58
CA LEU A 604 -37.87 -6.45 34.80
C LEU A 604 -37.06 -7.06 33.64
N LEU A 605 -35.98 -6.38 33.26
CA LEU A 605 -35.18 -6.80 32.12
C LEU A 605 -34.35 -8.06 32.42
N ALA A 606 -33.93 -8.22 33.68
CA ALA A 606 -33.32 -9.44 34.20
C ALA A 606 -34.22 -10.04 35.30
N GLN A 607 -34.48 -11.34 35.23
CA GLN A 607 -35.36 -12.06 36.15
C GLN A 607 -34.56 -12.92 37.14
N PRO A 608 -34.90 -12.96 38.44
CA PRO A 608 -34.39 -13.99 39.34
C PRO A 608 -34.78 -15.39 38.82
N VAL A 609 -33.89 -16.38 38.90
CA VAL A 609 -34.18 -17.75 38.46
C VAL A 609 -35.42 -18.31 39.16
N GLU A 610 -35.58 -18.04 40.45
CA GLU A 610 -36.71 -18.50 41.27
C GLU A 610 -38.02 -17.87 40.81
N ALA A 611 -38.01 -16.57 40.49
CA ALA A 611 -39.19 -15.87 39.97
C ALA A 611 -39.55 -16.36 38.55
N PHE A 612 -38.54 -16.66 37.73
CA PHE A 612 -38.74 -17.23 36.40
C PHE A 612 -39.36 -18.63 36.46
N ALA A 613 -39.03 -19.44 37.48
CA ALA A 613 -39.59 -20.78 37.66
C ALA A 613 -41.05 -20.78 38.16
N VAL A 614 -41.48 -19.71 38.84
CA VAL A 614 -42.86 -19.55 39.33
C VAL A 614 -43.81 -19.08 38.22
N TYR A 615 -43.32 -18.27 37.29
CA TYR A 615 -44.04 -17.82 36.10
C TYR A 615 -44.26 -18.99 35.13
#